data_AF-A0A9P6DRZ1-F1
#
_entry.id   AF-A0A9P6DRZ1-F1
#
_cell.length_a   1.000
_cell.length_b   1.000
_cell.length_c   1.000
_cell.angle_alpha   90.00
_cell.angle_beta   90.00
_cell.angle_gamma   90.00
#
_symmetry.space_group_name_H-M   'P 1'
#
loop_
_entity.id
_entity.type
_entity.pdbx_description
1 polymer ?
#
loop_
_entity_poly.entity_id
_entity_poly.type
_entity_poly.pdbx_seq_one_letter_code
_entity_poly.pdbx_strand_id
1 'polypeptide(L)'
;MVVMEFLEGKNAHTLFPSGRLPESTFGLVEEAMNILHAKSIVFGDLRPPNIIITNEGKPMLIDFDWCGEDNSARYPPDLNDTADIRWHSGVARNGLMSIEHDKFMLDAMRPDPNGSMDLSH
;
A
#
# COMPACT_ATOMS: atom_id res chain seq x y z
N MET A 1 20.14 7.56 -2.50
CA MET A 1 19.28 8.74 -2.75
C MET A 1 18.63 8.54 -4.10
N VAL A 2 17.31 8.34 -4.09
CA VAL A 2 16.49 8.32 -5.31
C VAL A 2 15.79 9.68 -5.38
N VAL A 3 15.76 10.30 -6.55
CA VAL A 3 15.00 11.53 -6.80
C VAL A 3 13.81 11.16 -7.67
N MET A 4 12.61 11.41 -7.18
CA MET A 4 11.36 11.20 -7.89
C MET A 4 10.71 12.54 -8.24
N GLU A 5 9.72 12.49 -9.12
CA GLU A 5 8.86 13.65 -9.39
C GLU A 5 8.19 14.13 -8.10
N PHE A 6 8.07 15.45 -7.96
CA PHE A 6 7.32 16.02 -6.86
C PHE A 6 5.83 15.79 -7.09
N LEU A 7 5.20 15.04 -6.19
CA LEU A 7 3.77 14.76 -6.25
C LEU A 7 3.01 15.79 -5.40
N GLU A 8 2.21 16.63 -6.05
CA GLU A 8 1.30 17.55 -5.38
C GLU A 8 0.08 16.79 -4.86
N GLY A 9 -0.05 16.69 -3.53
CA GLY A 9 -1.15 15.96 -2.90
C GLY A 9 -0.94 15.71 -1.41
N LYS A 10 -1.75 14.82 -0.85
CA LYS A 10 -1.64 14.36 0.54
C LYS A 10 -1.61 12.84 0.60
N ASN A 11 -0.89 12.27 1.57
CA ASN A 11 -0.93 10.82 1.75
C ASN A 11 -2.32 10.34 2.20
N ALA A 12 -2.66 9.11 1.84
CA ALA A 12 -3.95 8.51 2.11
C ALA A 12 -4.19 8.32 3.61
N HIS A 13 -3.15 8.14 4.43
CA HIS A 13 -3.27 8.11 5.89
C HIS A 13 -3.87 9.39 6.47
N THR A 14 -3.47 10.55 5.94
CA THR A 14 -3.98 11.85 6.38
C THR A 14 -5.41 12.09 5.91
N LEU A 15 -5.73 11.66 4.68
CA LEU A 15 -7.05 11.89 4.09
C LEU A 15 -8.10 10.90 4.59
N PHE A 16 -7.71 9.67 4.91
CA PHE A 16 -8.59 8.59 5.32
C PHE A 16 -8.11 7.96 6.64
N PRO A 17 -8.40 8.60 7.80
CA PRO A 17 -7.93 8.15 9.11
C PRO A 17 -8.43 6.75 9.51
N SER A 18 -9.52 6.26 8.90
CA SER A 18 -10.01 4.90 9.08
C SER A 18 -9.10 3.84 8.45
N GLY A 19 -8.16 4.24 7.59
CA GLY A 19 -7.34 3.36 6.76
C GLY A 19 -8.09 2.76 5.56
N ARG A 20 -9.41 2.99 5.45
CA ARG A 20 -10.26 2.51 4.36
C ARG A 20 -10.23 3.53 3.21
N LEU A 21 -10.01 3.07 1.99
CA LEU A 21 -10.00 3.93 0.81
C LEU A 21 -11.41 4.03 0.20
N PRO A 22 -11.77 5.14 -0.45
CA PRO A 22 -12.95 5.21 -1.32
C PRO A 22 -12.85 4.19 -2.47
N GLU A 23 -13.99 3.70 -2.96
CA GLU A 23 -14.06 2.67 -4.01
C GLU A 23 -13.22 3.00 -5.25
N SER A 24 -13.32 4.24 -5.75
CA SER A 24 -12.56 4.70 -6.91
C SER A 24 -11.05 4.67 -6.67
N THR A 25 -10.61 5.15 -5.50
CA THR A 25 -9.20 5.15 -5.11
C THR A 25 -8.70 3.73 -4.90
N PHE A 26 -9.48 2.88 -4.23
CA PHE A 26 -9.13 1.48 -3.98
C PHE A 26 -8.93 0.73 -5.30
N GLY A 27 -9.86 0.87 -6.26
CA GLY A 27 -9.76 0.21 -7.56
C GLY A 27 -8.49 0.58 -8.33
N LEU A 28 -8.07 1.85 -8.26
CA LEU A 28 -6.82 2.29 -8.90
C LEU A 28 -5.56 1.78 -8.18
N VAL A 29 -5.60 1.66 -6.84
CA VAL A 29 -4.51 1.03 -6.08
C VAL A 29 -4.44 -0.47 -6.37
N GLU A 30 -5.58 -1.15 -6.43
CA GLU A 30 -5.67 -2.58 -6.78
C GLU A 30 -5.13 -2.83 -8.20
N GLU A 31 -5.46 -1.96 -9.17
CA GLU A 31 -4.90 -2.02 -10.53
C GLU A 31 -3.37 -1.86 -10.52
N ALA A 32 -2.84 -0.88 -9.78
CA ALA A 32 -1.39 -0.68 -9.65
C ALA A 32 -0.70 -1.91 -9.04
N MET A 33 -1.29 -2.51 -8.00
CA MET A 33 -0.77 -3.72 -7.38
C MET A 33 -0.80 -4.92 -8.34
N ASN A 34 -1.88 -5.08 -9.11
CA ASN A 34 -1.98 -6.13 -10.12
C ASN A 34 -0.87 -6.02 -11.19
N ILE A 35 -0.50 -4.80 -11.58
CA ILE A 35 0.62 -4.57 -12.52
C ILE A 35 1.96 -5.03 -11.93
N LEU A 36 2.21 -4.78 -10.64
CA LEU A 36 3.42 -5.24 -9.95
C LEU A 36 3.43 -6.76 -9.82
N HIS A 37 2.32 -7.34 -9.34
CA HIS A 37 2.17 -8.78 -9.12
C HIS A 37 2.27 -9.59 -10.41
N ALA A 38 1.76 -9.07 -11.54
CA ALA A 38 1.91 -9.69 -12.85
C ALA A 38 3.38 -9.80 -13.31
N LYS A 39 4.29 -9.04 -12.70
CA LYS A 39 5.74 -9.08 -12.92
C LYS A 39 6.49 -9.78 -11.78
N SER A 40 5.78 -10.48 -10.88
CA SER A 40 6.34 -11.10 -9.68
C SER A 40 7.05 -10.12 -8.74
N ILE A 41 6.61 -8.86 -8.70
CA ILE A 41 7.14 -7.84 -7.81
C ILE A 41 6.21 -7.69 -6.60
N VAL A 42 6.74 -7.88 -5.41
CA VAL A 42 6.11 -7.55 -4.12
C VAL A 42 6.48 -6.11 -3.77
N PHE A 43 5.50 -5.30 -3.38
CA PHE A 43 5.72 -3.93 -2.95
C PHE A 43 6.35 -3.88 -1.56
N GLY A 44 5.88 -4.74 -0.65
CA GLY A 44 6.50 -5.00 0.65
C GLY A 44 6.00 -4.09 1.76
N ASP A 45 5.87 -2.78 1.52
CA ASP A 45 5.39 -1.80 2.50
C ASP A 45 4.08 -1.10 2.09
N LEU A 46 3.10 -1.85 1.56
CA LEU A 46 1.86 -1.26 1.08
C LEU A 46 1.00 -0.78 2.25
N ARG A 47 0.92 0.53 2.48
CA ARG A 47 0.13 1.14 3.56
C ARG A 47 -0.35 2.55 3.18
N PRO A 48 -1.40 3.09 3.84
CA PRO A 48 -1.89 4.44 3.54
C PRO A 48 -0.85 5.58 3.57
N PRO A 49 0.21 5.56 4.40
CA PRO A 49 1.28 6.56 4.33
C PRO A 49 2.07 6.53 3.02
N ASN A 50 2.16 5.37 2.37
CA ASN A 50 2.93 5.13 1.14
C ASN A 50 2.06 5.26 -0.13
N ILE A 51 0.91 5.94 -0.01
CA ILE A 51 0.00 6.25 -1.10
C ILE A 51 -0.26 7.76 -1.06
N ILE A 52 0.10 8.49 -2.11
CA ILE A 52 -0.25 9.91 -2.28
C ILE A 52 -1.52 10.01 -3.12
N ILE A 53 -2.52 10.73 -2.62
CA ILE A 53 -3.65 11.19 -3.42
C ILE A 53 -3.27 12.55 -3.97
N THR A 54 -3.05 12.58 -5.28
CA THR A 54 -2.72 13.80 -6.03
C THR A 54 -3.88 14.80 -5.97
N ASN A 55 -3.61 16.08 -6.29
CA ASN A 55 -4.65 17.11 -6.38
C ASN A 55 -5.71 16.77 -7.45
N GLU A 56 -5.37 15.97 -8.45
CA GLU A 56 -6.28 15.43 -9.46
C GLU A 56 -7.11 14.23 -8.95
N GLY A 57 -6.95 13.83 -7.68
CA GLY A 57 -7.67 12.72 -7.06
C GLY A 57 -7.13 11.33 -7.43
N LYS A 58 -5.98 11.25 -8.10
CA LYS A 58 -5.36 9.97 -8.50
C LYS A 58 -4.41 9.45 -7.40
N PRO A 59 -4.51 8.17 -6.99
CA PRO A 59 -3.54 7.58 -6.08
C PRO A 59 -2.23 7.25 -6.79
N MET A 60 -1.11 7.45 -6.10
CA MET A 60 0.23 7.08 -6.52
C MET A 60 0.96 6.37 -5.37
N LEU A 61 1.55 5.21 -5.66
CA LEU A 61 2.42 4.49 -4.72
C LEU A 61 3.76 5.22 -4.63
N ILE A 62 4.31 5.33 -3.42
CA ILE A 62 5.61 5.92 -3.12
C ILE A 62 6.38 5.01 -2.16
N ASP A 63 7.67 5.26 -1.96
CA ASP A 63 8.52 4.48 -1.05
C ASP A 63 8.67 3.00 -1.49
N PHE A 64 9.44 2.80 -2.56
CA PHE A 64 9.70 1.50 -3.17
C PHE A 64 10.95 0.80 -2.59
N ASP A 65 11.47 1.27 -1.44
CA ASP A 65 12.76 0.79 -0.91
C ASP A 65 12.75 -0.70 -0.53
N TRP A 66 11.56 -1.29 -0.30
CA TRP A 66 11.39 -2.69 0.05
C TRP A 66 10.92 -3.56 -1.12
N CYS A 67 10.69 -2.98 -2.29
CA CYS A 67 10.18 -3.75 -3.42
C CYS A 67 11.16 -4.84 -3.86
N GLY A 68 10.63 -6.01 -4.20
CA GLY A 68 11.47 -7.12 -4.60
C GLY A 68 10.71 -8.29 -5.20
N GLU A 69 11.44 -9.26 -5.71
CA GLU A 69 10.86 -10.43 -6.37
C GLU A 69 10.16 -11.38 -5.38
N ASP A 70 8.97 -11.83 -5.74
CA ASP A 70 8.15 -12.78 -4.97
C ASP A 70 8.95 -14.05 -4.62
N ASN A 71 8.89 -14.48 -3.35
CA ASN A 71 9.60 -15.63 -2.80
C ASN A 71 11.15 -15.60 -2.92
N SER A 72 11.74 -14.46 -3.28
CA SER A 72 13.20 -14.29 -3.44
C SER A 72 13.72 -13.13 -2.57
N ALA A 73 13.06 -11.97 -2.63
CA ALA A 73 13.38 -10.82 -1.78
C ALA A 73 13.00 -11.03 -0.32
N ARG A 74 13.61 -10.25 0.58
CA ARG A 74 13.43 -10.36 2.03
C ARG A 74 13.14 -9.02 2.67
N TYR A 75 12.32 -9.03 3.72
CA TYR A 75 12.14 -7.88 4.60
C TYR A 75 13.44 -7.52 5.30
N PRO A 76 13.64 -6.23 5.62
CA PRO A 76 14.85 -5.82 6.30
C PRO A 76 14.89 -6.33 7.76
N PRO A 77 16.08 -6.42 8.37
CA PRO A 77 16.25 -6.92 9.73
C PRO A 77 15.64 -6.00 10.80
N ASP A 78 15.44 -4.73 10.48
CA ASP A 78 14.87 -3.68 11.33
C ASP A 78 13.37 -3.45 11.05
N LEU A 79 12.69 -4.39 10.37
CA LEU A 79 11.25 -4.39 10.20
C LEU A 79 10.54 -4.11 11.53
N ASN A 80 9.66 -3.10 11.52
CA ASN A 80 8.86 -2.74 12.67
C ASN A 80 7.73 -3.77 12.91
N ASP A 81 7.95 -4.68 13.85
CA ASP A 81 7.03 -5.72 14.29
C ASP A 81 6.48 -5.47 15.71
N THR A 82 6.50 -4.22 16.19
CA THR A 82 6.06 -3.79 17.54
C THR A 82 4.54 -3.75 17.77
N ALA A 83 3.76 -4.35 16.86
CA ALA A 83 2.29 -4.33 16.81
C ALA A 83 1.63 -3.00 16.38
N ASP A 84 2.39 -1.93 16.13
CA ASP A 84 1.87 -0.69 15.53
C ASP A 84 1.33 -0.91 14.11
N ILE A 85 1.86 -1.93 13.43
CA ILE A 85 1.46 -2.35 12.10
C ILE A 85 0.95 -3.78 12.19
N ARG A 86 -0.29 -3.98 11.75
CA ARG A 86 -0.86 -5.32 11.60
C ARG A 86 -0.38 -5.91 10.29
N TRP A 87 0.75 -6.61 10.33
CA TRP A 87 1.29 -7.33 9.19
C TRP A 87 0.55 -8.65 8.91
N HIS A 88 0.71 -9.17 7.70
CA HIS A 88 0.35 -10.56 7.38
C HIS A 88 1.16 -11.52 8.28
N SER A 89 0.56 -12.64 8.71
CA SER A 89 1.18 -13.57 9.67
C SER A 89 2.46 -14.24 9.17
N GLY A 90 2.70 -14.25 7.87
CA GLY A 90 3.93 -14.73 7.23
C GLY A 90 5.07 -13.71 7.18
N VAL A 91 4.82 -12.45 7.54
CA VAL A 91 5.83 -11.39 7.55
C VAL A 91 6.72 -11.54 8.79
N ALA A 92 8.02 -11.49 8.60
CA ALA A 92 9.01 -11.51 9.66
C ALA A 92 10.29 -10.77 9.23
N ARG A 93 11.09 -10.32 10.20
CA ARG A 93 12.44 -9.77 9.97
C ARG A 93 13.30 -10.77 9.18
N ASN A 94 13.96 -10.33 8.10
CA ASN A 94 14.67 -11.20 7.15
C ASN A 94 13.81 -12.31 6.51
N GLY A 95 12.50 -12.30 6.72
CA GLY A 95 11.56 -13.25 6.13
C GLY A 95 11.40 -13.02 4.63
N LEU A 96 11.04 -14.07 3.89
CA LEU A 96 10.76 -13.95 2.46
C LEU A 96 9.52 -13.09 2.22
N MET A 97 9.61 -12.23 1.22
CA MET A 97 8.47 -11.47 0.73
C MET A 97 7.56 -12.38 -0.10
N SER A 98 6.25 -12.15 0.02
CA SER A 98 5.24 -12.84 -0.76
C SER A 98 4.20 -11.84 -1.24
N ILE A 99 3.69 -12.03 -2.46
CA ILE A 99 2.54 -11.29 -3.00
C ILE A 99 1.33 -11.32 -2.05
N GLU A 100 1.15 -12.42 -1.31
CA GLU A 100 0.06 -12.53 -0.32
C GLU A 100 0.19 -11.52 0.82
N HIS A 101 1.41 -11.04 1.11
CA HIS A 101 1.61 -9.97 2.09
C HIS A 101 1.03 -8.65 1.60
N ASP A 102 1.27 -8.29 0.33
CA ASP A 102 0.66 -7.09 -0.26
C ASP A 102 -0.85 -7.21 -0.33
N LYS A 103 -1.39 -8.37 -0.73
CA LYS A 103 -2.84 -8.59 -0.80
C LYS A 103 -3.50 -8.42 0.54
N PHE A 104 -2.90 -8.95 1.61
CA PHE A 104 -3.38 -8.77 2.97
C PHE A 104 -3.44 -7.29 3.37
N MET A 105 -2.40 -6.52 3.03
CA MET A 105 -2.37 -5.08 3.31
C MET A 105 -3.37 -4.31 2.45
N LEU A 106 -3.56 -4.70 1.18
CA LEU A 106 -4.56 -4.14 0.28
C LEU A 106 -5.98 -4.37 0.84
N ASP A 107 -6.30 -5.60 1.26
CA ASP A 107 -7.62 -5.93 1.81
C ASP A 107 -7.93 -5.18 3.12
N ALA A 108 -6.91 -4.83 3.91
CA ALA A 108 -7.07 -3.98 5.08
C ALA A 108 -7.57 -2.56 4.72
N MET A 109 -7.32 -2.11 3.49
CA MET A 109 -7.74 -0.81 2.96
C MET A 109 -9.04 -0.86 2.14
N ARG A 110 -9.60 -2.06 1.90
CA ARG A 110 -10.82 -2.26 1.11
C ARG A 110 -11.97 -1.40 1.64
N PRO A 111 -12.79 -0.74 0.80
CA PRO A 111 -13.91 0.09 1.23
C PRO A 111 -14.88 -0.68 2.13
N ASP A 112 -15.58 0.03 3.01
CA ASP A 112 -16.63 -0.59 3.83
C ASP A 112 -17.80 -0.99 2.93
N PRO A 113 -18.26 -2.25 2.95
CA PRO A 113 -19.37 -2.71 2.10
C PRO A 113 -20.70 -2.00 2.35
N ASN A 114 -20.80 -1.23 3.45
CA ASN A 114 -21.97 -0.46 3.85
C ASN A 114 -21.70 1.06 3.90
N GLY A 115 -20.53 1.52 3.42
CA GLY A 115 -20.15 2.93 3.41
C GLY A 115 -20.82 3.68 2.26
N SER A 116 -21.90 4.38 2.58
CA SER A 116 -22.58 5.33 1.69
C SER A 116 -21.60 6.30 1.03
N MET A 117 -21.79 6.56 -0.27
CA MET A 117 -21.19 7.69 -0.98
C MET A 117 -21.44 8.98 -0.18
N ASP A 118 -20.44 9.46 0.57
CA ASP A 118 -20.43 10.85 1.01
C ASP A 118 -19.94 11.69 -0.17
N LEU A 119 -20.90 12.05 -1.04
CA LEU A 119 -20.75 13.16 -1.95
C LEU A 119 -21.00 14.44 -1.16
N SER A 120 -19.95 15.00 -0.57
CA SER A 120 -19.93 16.40 -0.18
C SER A 120 -18.71 17.08 -0.80
N HIS A 121 -19.03 17.94 -1.78
CA HIS A 121 -18.14 18.92 -2.41
C HIS A 121 -17.82 20.05 -1.44
#